data_AF-A0A3C1GQA5-F1
#
_entry.id   AF-A0A3C1GQA5-F1
#
_cell.length_a   1.000
_cell.length_b   1.000
_cell.length_c   1.000
_cell.angle_alpha   90.00
_cell.angle_beta   90.00
_cell.angle_gamma   90.00
#
_symmetry.space_group_name_H-M   'P 1'
#
loop_
_entity.id
_entity.type
_entity.pdbx_description
1 polymer ?
#
loop_
_entity_poly.entity_id
_entity_poly.type
_entity_poly.pdbx_seq_one_letter_code
_entity_poly.pdbx_strand_id
1 'polypeptide(L)'
;AWFRPWSYLKPQTVRFMAVDNERARSADQGLYLVNLYLFERRMSVQQMPQVIDCRAPARADYRIPVAKDRELGLREYVANTTQWRPLTTDDPLFLSICQ
;
A
#
# COMPACT_ATOMS: atom_id res chain seq x y z
N ALA A 1 -16.23 -29.24 -9.85
CA ALA A 1 -15.00 -28.57 -10.31
C ALA A 1 -14.07 -29.63 -10.88
N TRP A 2 -13.49 -29.43 -12.08
CA TRP A 2 -12.53 -30.37 -12.66
C TRP A 2 -11.16 -30.22 -11.97
N PHE A 3 -10.49 -31.34 -11.68
CA PHE A 3 -9.17 -31.36 -11.04
C PHE A 3 -8.12 -30.70 -11.96
N ARG A 4 -7.33 -29.77 -11.43
CA ARG A 4 -6.30 -29.03 -12.19
C ARG A 4 -4.91 -29.30 -11.61
N PRO A 5 -4.28 -30.44 -11.92
CA PRO A 5 -2.98 -30.81 -11.33
C PRO A 5 -1.88 -29.78 -11.64
N TRP A 6 -1.96 -29.13 -12.81
CA TRP A 6 -0.98 -28.11 -13.20
C TRP A 6 -0.95 -26.89 -12.27
N SER A 7 -2.03 -26.57 -11.54
CA SER A 7 -2.01 -25.44 -10.60
C SER A 7 -1.18 -25.71 -9.34
N TYR A 8 -0.85 -26.97 -9.05
CA TYR A 8 0.10 -27.33 -8.01
C TYR A 8 1.55 -27.12 -8.45
N LEU A 9 1.84 -27.34 -9.75
CA LEU A 9 3.15 -27.05 -10.33
C LEU A 9 3.36 -25.55 -10.52
N LYS A 10 2.33 -24.85 -11.00
CA LYS A 10 2.35 -23.39 -11.21
C LYS A 10 1.01 -22.79 -10.78
N PRO A 11 0.93 -22.21 -9.57
CA PRO A 11 -0.26 -21.54 -9.10
C PRO A 11 -0.67 -20.42 -10.06
N GLN A 12 -1.98 -20.31 -10.30
CA GLN A 12 -2.52 -19.18 -11.04
C GLN A 12 -2.59 -17.96 -10.12
N THR A 13 -2.02 -16.83 -10.55
CA THR A 13 -2.22 -15.54 -9.87
C THR A 13 -3.67 -15.08 -10.06
N VAL A 14 -4.42 -15.02 -8.95
CA VAL A 14 -5.83 -14.60 -8.95
C VAL A 14 -6.05 -13.23 -8.31
N ARG A 15 -5.04 -12.74 -7.56
CA ARG A 15 -5.01 -11.44 -6.90
C ARG A 15 -3.61 -10.86 -7.03
N PHE A 16 -3.52 -9.56 -7.33
CA PHE A 16 -2.24 -8.84 -7.30
C PHE A 16 -2.49 -7.37 -6.95
N MET A 17 -1.43 -6.67 -6.58
CA MET A 17 -1.47 -5.25 -6.26
C MET A 17 -0.53 -4.51 -7.22
N ALA A 18 -0.94 -3.32 -7.63
CA ALA A 18 -0.09 -2.40 -8.37
C ALA A 18 -0.04 -1.07 -7.64
N VAL A 19 1.09 -0.38 -7.74
CA VAL A 19 1.26 0.98 -7.24
C VAL A 19 1.54 1.91 -8.41
N ASP A 20 0.96 3.10 -8.37
CA ASP A 20 1.21 4.16 -9.35
C ASP A 20 2.27 5.10 -8.78
N ASN A 21 3.52 4.89 -9.18
CA ASN A 21 4.67 5.66 -8.72
C ASN A 21 4.64 7.11 -9.19
N GLU A 22 4.09 7.39 -10.38
CA GLU A 22 4.02 8.75 -10.92
C GLU A 22 3.08 9.63 -10.09
N ARG A 23 2.10 9.02 -9.42
CA ARG A 23 1.16 9.70 -8.52
C ARG A 23 1.59 9.65 -7.05
N ALA A 24 2.74 9.07 -6.73
CA ALA A 24 3.28 9.10 -5.37
C ALA A 24 3.55 10.55 -4.94
N ARG A 25 2.97 10.97 -3.81
CA ARG A 25 3.17 12.32 -3.28
C ARG A 25 4.07 12.25 -2.06
N SER A 26 5.20 12.95 -2.11
CA SER A 26 5.99 13.22 -0.91
C SER A 26 5.19 14.16 -0.01
N ALA A 27 4.76 13.65 1.15
CA ALA A 27 3.95 14.41 2.09
C ALA A 27 4.76 15.01 3.24
N ASP A 28 5.87 14.36 3.61
CA ASP A 28 6.83 14.81 4.62
C ASP A 28 8.20 14.13 4.37
N GLN A 29 9.22 14.42 5.17
CA GLN A 29 10.57 13.88 5.04
C GLN A 29 10.61 12.35 5.09
N GLY A 30 10.57 11.72 3.91
CA GLY A 30 10.57 10.26 3.74
C GLY A 30 9.21 9.59 3.87
N LEU A 31 8.12 10.35 3.97
CA LEU A 31 6.75 9.83 3.93
C LEU A 31 6.13 10.04 2.56
N TYR A 32 5.71 8.95 1.93
CA TYR A 32 5.08 8.95 0.61
C TYR A 32 3.63 8.49 0.71
N LEU A 33 2.72 9.29 0.18
CA LEU A 33 1.33 8.93 0.01
C LEU A 33 1.13 8.34 -1.40
N VAL A 34 0.71 7.09 -1.45
CA VAL A 34 0.54 6.31 -2.68
C VAL A 34 -0.86 5.70 -2.75
N ASN A 35 -1.29 5.32 -3.95
CA ASN A 35 -2.51 4.54 -4.15
C ASN A 35 -2.15 3.14 -4.60
N LEU A 36 -2.55 2.14 -3.82
CA LEU A 36 -2.49 0.75 -4.23
C LEU A 36 -3.78 0.37 -4.95
N TYR A 37 -3.64 -0.27 -6.10
CA TYR A 37 -4.74 -0.83 -6.88
C TYR A 37 -4.76 -2.34 -6.68
N LEU A 38 -5.81 -2.84 -6.04
CA LEU A 38 -6.02 -4.26 -5.77
C LEU A 38 -6.86 -4.86 -6.91
N PHE A 39 -6.28 -5.82 -7.62
CA PHE A 39 -6.92 -6.52 -8.73
C PHE A 39 -7.32 -7.93 -8.30
N GLU A 40 -8.54 -8.34 -8.63
CA GLU A 40 -8.99 -9.72 -8.51
C GLU A 40 -9.72 -10.14 -9.79
N ARG A 41 -9.65 -11.43 -10.14
CA ARG A 41 -10.08 -11.97 -11.44
C ARG A 41 -11.53 -11.65 -11.87
N ARG A 42 -12.41 -11.25 -10.94
CA ARG A 42 -13.85 -10.99 -11.18
C ARG A 42 -14.42 -9.87 -10.32
N MET A 43 -13.56 -8.98 -9.82
CA MET A 43 -13.96 -7.86 -8.98
C MET A 43 -13.50 -6.56 -9.64
N SER A 44 -14.25 -5.48 -9.42
CA SER A 44 -13.79 -4.14 -9.76
C SER A 44 -12.53 -3.81 -8.96
N VAL A 45 -11.61 -3.09 -9.60
CA VAL A 45 -10.36 -2.63 -8.96
C VAL A 45 -10.69 -1.83 -7.71
N GLN A 46 -10.06 -2.18 -6.59
CA GLN A 46 -10.17 -1.43 -5.35
C GLN A 46 -8.94 -0.53 -5.20
N GLN A 47 -9.16 0.75 -4.93
CA GLN A 47 -8.08 1.69 -4.63
C GLN A 47 -7.93 1.83 -3.11
N MET A 48 -6.72 1.61 -2.62
CA MET A 48 -6.38 1.66 -1.21
C MET A 48 -5.22 2.65 -1.01
N PRO A 49 -5.51 3.88 -0.56
CA PRO A 49 -4.48 4.86 -0.31
C PRO A 49 -3.63 4.41 0.89
N GLN A 50 -2.31 4.51 0.77
CA GLN A 50 -1.36 4.11 1.80
C GLN A 50 -0.27 5.16 2.00
N VAL A 51 0.24 5.23 3.22
CA VAL A 51 1.45 5.98 3.55
C VAL A 51 2.60 5.00 3.72
N ILE A 52 3.71 5.27 3.04
CA ILE A 52 4.97 4.53 3.16
C ILE A 52 6.00 5.42 3.84
N ASP A 53 6.66 4.89 4.86
CA ASP A 53 7.83 5.50 5.50
C ASP A 53 9.10 4.85 4.99
N CYS A 54 9.86 5.60 4.20
CA CYS A 54 11.13 5.16 3.63
C CYS A 54 12.31 5.29 4.60
N ARG A 55 12.19 6.08 5.67
CA ARG A 55 13.24 6.26 6.69
C ARG A 55 13.18 5.18 7.75
N ALA A 56 11.98 4.80 8.16
CA ALA A 56 11.71 3.67 9.03
C ALA A 56 10.76 2.71 8.29
N PRO A 57 11.29 1.71 7.55
CA PRO A 57 10.54 0.87 6.61
C PRO A 57 9.22 0.33 7.17
N ALA A 58 8.15 1.05 6.87
CA ALA A 58 6.81 0.77 7.38
C ALA A 58 5.75 1.32 6.44
N ARG A 59 4.56 0.72 6.49
CA ARG A 59 3.39 1.17 5.74
C ARG A 59 2.16 1.24 6.63
N ALA A 60 1.24 2.13 6.29
CA ALA A 60 -0.06 2.22 6.93
C ALA A 60 -1.13 2.58 5.90
N ASP A 61 -2.38 2.24 6.21
CA ASP A 61 -3.51 2.63 5.36
C ASP A 61 -3.83 4.10 5.62
N TYR A 62 -4.01 4.88 4.56
CA TYR A 62 -4.35 6.28 4.71
C TYR A 62 -5.86 6.44 4.77
N ARG A 63 -6.34 7.15 5.80
CA ARG A 63 -7.74 7.59 5.86
C ARG A 63 -7.79 9.06 5.50
N ILE A 64 -8.87 9.49 4.86
CA ILE A 64 -9.04 10.90 4.53
C ILE A 64 -9.32 11.65 5.84
N PRO A 65 -8.50 12.65 6.23
CA PRO A 65 -8.68 13.38 7.48
C PRO A 65 -10.00 14.13 7.49
N VAL A 66 -10.73 14.05 8.60
CA VAL A 66 -11.89 14.92 8.85
C VAL A 66 -11.41 16.26 9.41
N ALA A 67 -12.26 17.28 9.44
CA ALA A 67 -11.86 18.66 9.75
C ALA A 67 -11.04 18.83 11.04
N LYS A 68 -11.28 17.99 12.06
CA LYS A 68 -10.55 17.99 13.35
C LYS A 68 -9.12 17.44 13.26
N ASP A 69 -8.81 16.68 12.22
CA ASP A 69 -7.54 15.96 12.10
C ASP A 69 -6.48 16.76 11.33
N ARG A 70 -6.85 17.91 10.74
CA ARG A 70 -5.98 18.70 9.85
C ARG A 70 -4.82 19.41 10.55
N GLU A 71 -4.85 19.46 11.88
CA GLU A 71 -3.81 20.10 12.69
C GLU A 71 -2.66 19.13 13.03
N LEU A 72 -2.85 17.81 12.83
CA LEU A 72 -1.86 16.78 13.12
C LEU A 72 -0.90 16.58 11.93
N GLY A 73 0.38 16.34 12.23
CA GLY A 73 1.35 15.90 11.23
C GLY A 73 0.98 14.52 10.67
N LEU A 74 1.34 14.23 9.41
CA LEU A 74 0.89 13.00 8.73
C LEU A 74 1.21 11.73 9.52
N ARG A 75 2.41 11.61 10.09
CA ARG A 75 2.83 10.44 10.87
C ARG A 75 1.95 10.22 12.10
N GLU A 76 1.67 11.30 12.81
CA GLU A 76 0.85 11.30 14.02
C GLU A 76 -0.62 11.01 13.69
N TYR A 77 -1.14 11.63 12.65
CA TYR A 77 -2.47 11.33 12.12
C TYR A 77 -2.63 9.84 11.79
N VAL A 78 -1.67 9.28 11.06
CA VAL A 78 -1.67 7.86 10.69
C VAL A 78 -1.61 6.97 11.93
N ALA A 79 -0.75 7.29 12.91
CA ALA A 79 -0.63 6.53 14.15
C ALA A 79 -1.92 6.57 15.01
N ASN A 80 -2.67 7.67 14.97
CA ASN A 80 -3.93 7.81 15.71
C ASN A 80 -5.13 7.16 15.00
N THR A 81 -5.09 7.04 13.67
CA THR A 81 -6.25 6.55 12.89
C THR A 81 -6.09 5.12 12.38
N THR A 82 -4.86 4.65 12.23
CA THR A 82 -4.50 3.35 11.67
C THR A 82 -3.21 2.81 12.28
N GLN A 83 -2.84 1.59 11.90
CA GLN A 83 -1.65 0.93 12.45
C GLN A 83 -0.52 0.91 11.42
N TRP A 84 0.67 1.34 11.86
CA TRP A 84 1.92 1.10 11.14
C TRP A 84 2.25 -0.39 11.13
N ARG A 85 2.51 -0.92 9.94
CA ARG A 85 2.95 -2.29 9.72
C ARG A 85 4.38 -2.26 9.16
N PRO A 86 5.28 -3.13 9.64
CA PRO A 86 6.63 -3.18 9.11
C PRO A 86 6.60 -3.53 7.61
N LEU A 87 7.49 -2.89 6.85
CA LEU A 87 7.68 -3.14 5.43
C LEU A 87 9.15 -3.54 5.23
N THR A 88 9.40 -4.72 4.69
CA THR A 88 10.78 -5.18 4.45
C THR A 88 11.40 -4.38 3.31
N THR A 89 12.70 -4.09 3.40
CA THR A 89 13.41 -3.33 2.35
C THR A 89 13.51 -4.07 1.02
N ASP A 90 13.39 -5.40 1.04
CA ASP A 90 13.37 -6.24 -0.16
C ASP A 90 11.95 -6.39 -0.75
N ASP A 91 10.93 -5.78 -0.13
CA ASP A 91 9.57 -5.81 -0.69
C ASP A 91 9.54 -4.99 -1.99
N PRO A 92 8.99 -5.53 -3.11
CA PRO A 92 8.84 -4.78 -4.35
C PRO A 92 8.15 -3.42 -4.19
N LEU A 93 7.24 -3.28 -3.22
CA LEU A 93 6.60 -2.01 -2.90
C LEU A 93 7.58 -0.99 -2.32
N PHE A 94 8.49 -1.43 -1.42
CA PHE A 94 9.51 -0.56 -0.85
C PHE A 94 10.49 -0.12 -1.93
N LEU A 95 11.00 -1.08 -2.71
CA LEU A 95 11.94 -0.81 -3.81
C LEU A 95 11.34 0.14 -4.85
N SER A 96 10.04 0.02 -5.13
CA SER A 96 9.34 0.85 -6.13
C SER A 96 9.13 2.30 -5.69
N ILE A 97 9.09 2.58 -4.39
CA ILE A 97 8.72 3.90 -3.84
C ILE A 97 9.91 4.62 -3.20
N CYS A 98 10.79 3.88 -2.55
CA CYS A 98 11.85 4.44 -1.70
C CYS A 98 13.24 4.43 -2.35
N GLN A 99 13.41 3.77 -3.49
CA GLN A 99 14.66 3.71 -4.26
C GLN A 99 14.44 4.27 -5.67
#